data_AF-A0ABD4KHX9-F1
#
_entry.id   AF-A0ABD4KHX9-F1
#
_cell.length_a   1.000
_cell.length_b   1.000
_cell.length_c   1.000
_cell.angle_alpha   90.00
_cell.angle_beta   90.00
_cell.angle_gamma   90.00
#
_symmetry.space_group_name_H-M   'P 1'
#
loop_
_entity.id
_entity.type
_entity.pdbx_description
1 polymer ?
#
loop_
_entity_poly.entity_id
_entity_poly.type
_entity_poly.pdbx_seq_one_letter_code
_entity_poly.pdbx_strand_id
1 'polypeptide(L)'
;MSDNKQKPYDGDTVRDGVMMAGRTSRWVKAGFLGLAGLLIMTGVAYVTTKAVTPTVVVFDMKGTIDLFQQQSAQLNLNEEKAKVLTSRFNTALTDSLNEWQNSHHAVILVKPAVISPETDITETIRSDIARRIQEAQ
;
A
#
# COMPACT_ATOMS: atom_id res chain seq x y z
N MET A 1 -82.30 -55.80 21.66
CA MET A 1 -81.01 -56.07 22.33
C MET A 1 -79.96 -55.21 21.62
N SER A 2 -79.54 -54.06 22.17
CA SER A 2 -78.47 -53.91 23.19
C SER A 2 -77.11 -54.32 22.57
N ASP A 3 -76.05 -53.52 22.51
CA ASP A 3 -75.69 -52.37 23.30
C ASP A 3 -74.76 -51.39 22.56
N ASN A 4 -74.92 -50.15 22.99
CA ASN A 4 -74.14 -48.95 22.74
C ASN A 4 -72.73 -49.05 23.38
N LYS A 5 -71.69 -48.61 22.65
CA LYS A 5 -70.59 -47.83 23.25
C LYS A 5 -69.84 -47.02 22.19
N GLN A 6 -70.36 -45.83 21.90
CA GLN A 6 -69.52 -44.68 21.60
C GLN A 6 -68.87 -44.18 22.90
N LYS A 7 -67.60 -43.79 22.82
CA LYS A 7 -66.98 -42.86 23.78
C LYS A 7 -65.96 -41.96 23.05
N PRO A 8 -65.73 -40.74 23.58
CA PRO A 8 -65.75 -39.51 22.80
C PRO A 8 -64.40 -38.78 22.82
N TYR A 9 -64.34 -37.70 22.03
CA TYR A 9 -63.48 -36.51 22.06
C TYR A 9 -62.24 -36.45 22.98
N ASP A 10 -61.21 -35.79 22.44
CA ASP A 10 -60.43 -34.67 23.01
C ASP A 10 -58.93 -34.93 22.81
N GLY A 11 -58.10 -34.02 22.32
CA GLY A 11 -58.27 -32.64 21.95
C GLY A 11 -57.03 -32.25 21.13
N ASP A 12 -56.95 -30.99 20.79
CA ASP A 12 -55.78 -30.35 20.20
C ASP A 12 -54.45 -30.90 20.73
N THR A 13 -53.72 -31.69 19.94
CA THR A 13 -52.27 -31.69 20.06
C THR A 13 -51.77 -30.51 19.23
N VAL A 14 -51.93 -29.36 19.86
CA VAL A 14 -50.95 -28.28 19.93
C VAL A 14 -49.77 -28.48 18.99
N ARG A 15 -49.61 -27.51 18.09
CA ARG A 15 -48.34 -27.13 17.47
C ARG A 15 -47.19 -27.41 18.43
N ASP A 16 -46.56 -28.57 18.30
CA ASP A 16 -45.30 -28.82 18.96
C ASP A 16 -44.27 -28.12 18.09
N GLY A 17 -44.11 -26.83 18.37
CA GLY A 17 -42.99 -26.06 17.90
C GLY A 17 -41.77 -26.83 18.39
N VAL A 18 -41.19 -27.61 17.49
CA VAL A 18 -39.81 -28.07 17.65
C VAL A 18 -39.02 -26.77 17.73
N MET A 19 -38.81 -26.31 18.96
CA MET A 19 -37.70 -25.45 19.30
C MET A 19 -36.53 -26.15 18.64
N MET A 20 -36.05 -25.57 17.55
CA MET A 20 -34.74 -25.88 17.00
C MET A 20 -33.74 -25.44 18.05
N ALA A 21 -33.66 -26.19 19.15
CA ALA A 21 -32.64 -26.10 20.16
C ALA A 21 -31.36 -26.57 19.46
N GLY A 22 -30.76 -25.63 18.74
CA GLY A 22 -29.60 -25.85 17.89
C GLY A 22 -28.44 -26.31 18.76
N ARG A 23 -28.33 -27.63 18.94
CA ARG A 23 -27.13 -28.31 19.41
C ARG A 23 -26.09 -28.19 18.31
N THR A 24 -25.57 -26.98 18.12
CA THR A 24 -24.44 -26.74 17.22
C THR A 24 -23.31 -27.63 17.70
N SER A 25 -23.04 -28.66 16.91
CA SER A 25 -22.06 -29.70 17.23
C SER A 25 -20.73 -29.03 17.59
N ARG A 26 -20.06 -29.54 18.63
CA ARG A 26 -18.74 -29.03 19.05
C ARG A 26 -17.75 -28.97 17.88
N TRP A 27 -17.91 -29.87 16.92
CA TRP A 27 -17.16 -29.92 15.66
C TRP A 27 -17.44 -28.74 14.73
N VAL A 28 -18.69 -28.28 14.65
CA VAL A 28 -19.07 -27.09 13.89
C VAL A 28 -18.45 -25.84 14.52
N LYS A 29 -18.53 -25.70 15.85
CA LYS A 29 -17.88 -24.58 16.56
C LYS A 29 -16.36 -24.59 16.39
N ALA A 30 -15.72 -25.76 16.51
CA ALA A 30 -14.29 -25.91 16.28
C ALA A 30 -13.89 -25.57 14.82
N GLY A 31 -14.70 -25.98 13.84
CA GLY A 31 -14.52 -25.63 12.44
C GLY A 31 -14.62 -24.11 12.20
N PHE A 32 -15.61 -23.45 12.80
CA PHE A 32 -15.74 -21.99 12.75
C PHE A 32 -14.56 -21.27 13.40
N LEU A 33 -14.08 -21.73 14.56
CA LEU A 33 -12.88 -21.17 15.19
C LEU A 33 -11.64 -21.35 14.31
N GLY A 34 -11.47 -22.53 13.69
CA GLY A 34 -10.37 -22.79 12.76
C GLY A 34 -10.41 -21.86 11.54
N LEU A 35 -11.58 -21.68 10.93
CA LEU A 35 -11.79 -20.74 9.82
C LEU A 35 -11.52 -19.29 10.24
N ALA A 36 -11.98 -18.88 11.42
CA ALA A 36 -11.71 -17.54 11.93
C ALA A 36 -10.20 -17.31 12.13
N GLY A 37 -9.48 -18.29 12.68
CA GLY A 37 -8.03 -18.23 12.81
C GLY A 37 -7.32 -18.12 11.46
N LEU A 38 -7.75 -18.89 10.46
CA LEU A 38 -7.21 -18.82 9.10
C LEU A 38 -7.41 -17.43 8.48
N LEU A 39 -8.62 -16.87 8.59
CA LEU A 39 -8.93 -15.53 8.07
C LEU A 39 -8.10 -14.44 8.77
N ILE A 40 -7.91 -14.53 10.08
CA ILE A 40 -7.04 -13.62 10.82
C ILE A 40 -5.61 -13.71 10.28
N MET A 41 -5.07 -14.93 10.11
CA MET A 41 -3.70 -15.11 9.65
C MET A 41 -3.51 -14.59 8.22
N THR A 42 -4.45 -14.87 7.31
CA THR A 42 -4.43 -14.31 5.95
C THR A 42 -4.55 -12.78 5.97
N GLY A 43 -5.39 -12.22 6.84
CA GLY A 43 -5.53 -10.77 7.01
C GLY A 43 -4.23 -10.12 7.46
N VAL A 44 -3.56 -10.67 8.47
CA VAL A 44 -2.26 -10.16 8.95
C VAL A 44 -1.20 -10.25 7.85
N ALA A 45 -1.15 -11.36 7.10
CA ALA A 45 -0.24 -11.51 5.98
C ALA A 45 -0.51 -10.48 4.87
N TYR A 46 -1.78 -10.25 4.53
CA TYR A 46 -2.17 -9.26 3.52
C TYR A 46 -1.81 -7.83 3.94
N VAL A 47 -2.11 -7.44 5.18
CA VAL A 47 -1.77 -6.12 5.71
C VAL A 47 -0.25 -5.92 5.72
N THR A 48 0.49 -6.92 6.19
CA THR A 48 1.96 -6.87 6.22
C THR A 48 2.54 -6.72 4.82
N THR A 49 2.10 -7.54 3.86
CA THR A 49 2.60 -7.47 2.48
C THR A 49 2.31 -6.12 1.85
N LYS A 50 1.11 -5.56 2.04
CA LYS A 50 0.78 -4.21 1.55
C LYS A 50 1.60 -3.11 2.21
N ALA A 51 1.92 -3.24 3.49
CA ALA A 51 2.71 -2.25 4.21
C ALA A 51 4.20 -2.24 3.82
N VAL A 52 4.76 -3.38 3.40
CA VAL A 52 6.21 -3.52 3.15
C VAL A 52 6.58 -3.60 1.67
N THR A 53 5.62 -3.76 0.76
CA THR A 53 5.91 -3.83 -0.69
C THR A 53 6.39 -2.45 -1.17
N PRO A 54 7.63 -2.33 -1.67
CA PRO A 54 8.15 -1.05 -2.12
C PRO A 54 7.48 -0.61 -3.43
N THR A 55 7.23 0.69 -3.56
CA THR A 55 6.75 1.28 -4.81
C THR A 55 7.93 1.46 -5.76
N VAL A 56 7.87 0.91 -6.97
CA VAL A 56 8.91 1.11 -7.98
C VAL A 56 8.55 2.33 -8.82
N VAL A 57 9.51 3.25 -8.96
CA VAL A 57 9.36 4.49 -9.74
C VAL A 57 10.64 4.75 -10.53
N VAL A 58 10.55 5.61 -11.54
CA VAL A 58 11.68 5.94 -12.41
C VAL A 58 12.04 7.41 -12.37
N PHE A 59 13.33 7.67 -12.48
CA PHE A 59 13.91 9.00 -12.47
C PHE A 59 14.90 9.15 -13.64
N ASP A 60 14.75 10.23 -14.42
CA ASP A 60 15.72 10.62 -15.43
C ASP A 60 16.88 11.41 -14.82
N MET A 61 17.82 10.70 -14.21
CA MET A 61 19.01 11.30 -13.63
C MET A 61 19.87 12.00 -14.69
N LYS A 62 20.05 11.36 -15.85
CA LYS A 62 20.90 11.90 -16.91
C LYS A 62 20.33 13.22 -17.43
N GLY A 63 19.06 13.24 -17.82
CA GLY A 63 18.42 14.46 -18.29
C GLY A 63 18.43 15.58 -17.26
N THR A 64 18.32 15.24 -15.97
CA THR A 64 18.37 16.23 -14.88
C THR A 64 19.77 16.84 -14.71
N ILE A 65 20.83 16.02 -14.80
CA ILE A 65 22.21 16.49 -14.74
C ILE A 65 22.56 17.31 -15.98
N ASP A 66 22.16 16.86 -17.17
CA ASP A 66 22.40 17.57 -18.43
C ASP A 66 21.74 18.95 -18.41
N LEU A 67 20.50 19.02 -17.91
CA LEU A 67 19.79 20.29 -17.74
C LEU A 67 20.52 21.24 -16.78
N PHE A 68 21.00 20.73 -15.65
CA PHE A 68 21.79 21.52 -14.70
C PHE A 68 23.10 22.03 -15.34
N GLN A 69 23.81 21.19 -16.10
CA GLN A 69 25.02 21.60 -16.82
C GLN A 69 24.70 22.71 -17.84
N GLN A 70 23.62 22.56 -18.61
CA GLN A 70 23.19 23.57 -19.57
C GLN A 70 22.82 24.90 -18.89
N GLN A 71 22.14 24.85 -17.74
CA GLN A 71 21.76 26.05 -16.98
C GLN A 71 22.97 26.72 -16.32
N SER A 72 23.87 25.95 -15.71
CA SER A 72 25.04 26.49 -15.03
C SER A 72 26.06 27.11 -16.00
N ALA A 73 26.16 26.59 -17.23
CA ALA A 73 26.98 27.18 -18.28
C ALA A 73 26.58 28.63 -18.64
N GLN A 74 25.32 29.01 -18.44
CA GLN A 74 24.82 30.37 -18.71
C GLN A 74 25.24 31.39 -17.64
N LEU A 75 25.68 30.93 -16.46
CA LEU A 75 25.98 31.78 -15.30
C LEU A 75 27.38 32.41 -15.31
N ASN A 76 28.23 32.11 -16.32
CA ASN A 76 29.60 32.62 -16.45
C ASN A 76 30.39 32.58 -15.11
N LEU A 77 30.41 31.42 -14.46
CA LEU A 77 31.01 31.25 -13.14
C LEU A 77 32.52 31.05 -13.24
N ASN A 78 33.26 31.56 -12.25
CA ASN A 78 34.64 31.12 -12.04
C ASN A 78 34.65 29.70 -11.42
N GLU A 79 35.82 29.07 -11.42
CA GLU A 79 35.98 27.68 -11.00
C GLU A 79 35.47 27.41 -9.58
N GLU A 80 35.77 28.29 -8.62
CA GLU A 80 35.33 28.16 -7.23
C GLU A 80 33.80 28.20 -7.11
N LYS A 81 33.14 29.16 -7.78
CA LYS A 81 31.68 29.27 -7.77
C LYS A 81 31.01 28.10 -8.47
N ALA A 82 31.59 27.61 -9.57
CA ALA A 82 31.09 26.44 -10.29
C ALA A 82 31.14 25.18 -9.41
N LYS A 83 32.22 25.00 -8.63
CA LYS A 83 32.35 23.89 -7.69
C LYS A 83 31.32 23.96 -6.56
N VAL A 84 31.12 25.14 -5.98
CA VAL A 84 30.11 25.36 -4.93
C VAL A 84 28.70 25.06 -5.48
N LEU A 85 28.36 25.58 -6.66
CA LEU A 85 27.06 25.34 -7.27
C LEU A 85 26.82 23.85 -7.55
N THR A 86 27.83 23.15 -8.08
CA THR A 86 27.77 21.71 -8.35
C THR A 86 27.58 20.92 -7.05
N SER A 87 28.28 21.29 -5.98
CA SER A 87 28.12 20.64 -4.67
C SER A 87 26.70 20.83 -4.14
N ARG A 88 26.16 22.06 -4.22
CA ARG A 88 24.78 22.35 -3.78
C ARG A 88 23.76 21.55 -4.57
N PHE A 89 23.94 21.45 -5.89
CA PHE A 89 23.08 20.62 -6.74
C PHE A 89 23.11 19.14 -6.33
N ASN A 90 24.30 18.57 -6.14
CA ASN A 90 24.43 17.15 -5.75
C ASN A 90 23.82 16.86 -4.38
N THR A 91 23.99 17.76 -3.41
CA THR A 91 23.33 17.66 -2.10
C THR A 91 21.81 17.72 -2.24
N ALA A 92 21.28 18.74 -2.94
CA ALA A 92 19.84 18.87 -3.15
C ALA A 92 19.23 17.67 -3.89
N LEU A 93 19.91 17.13 -4.90
CA LEU A 93 19.51 15.92 -5.61
C LEU A 93 19.44 14.71 -4.67
N THR A 94 20.50 14.48 -3.89
CA THR A 94 20.58 13.35 -2.96
C THR A 94 19.49 13.45 -1.89
N ASP A 95 19.31 14.63 -1.30
CA ASP A 95 18.32 14.87 -0.26
C ASP A 95 16.89 14.71 -0.80
N SER A 96 16.62 15.21 -2.00
CA SER A 96 15.32 15.07 -2.66
C SER A 96 14.97 13.60 -2.92
N LEU A 97 15.92 12.82 -3.44
CA LEU A 97 15.72 11.38 -3.68
C LEU A 97 15.52 10.62 -2.36
N ASN A 98 16.35 10.88 -1.34
CA ASN A 98 16.25 10.23 -0.04
C ASN A 98 14.91 10.52 0.64
N GLU A 99 14.47 11.79 0.64
CA GLU A 99 13.19 12.17 1.22
C GLU A 99 12.02 11.52 0.48
N TRP A 100 12.07 11.48 -0.85
CA TRP A 100 11.06 10.79 -1.65
C TRP A 100 10.99 9.30 -1.35
N GLN A 101 12.15 8.62 -1.30
CA GLN A 101 12.22 7.19 -0.97
C GLN A 101 11.65 6.89 0.41
N ASN A 102 11.98 7.71 1.42
CA ASN A 102 11.52 7.51 2.78
C ASN A 102 10.01 7.79 2.94
N SER A 103 9.49 8.83 2.28
CA SER A 103 8.07 9.19 2.37
C SER A 103 7.14 8.27 1.58
N HIS A 104 7.64 7.62 0.52
CA HIS A 104 6.84 6.77 -0.37
C HIS A 104 7.17 5.27 -0.26
N HIS A 105 8.11 4.89 0.62
CA HIS A 105 8.66 3.52 0.70
C HIS A 105 9.04 3.02 -0.70
N ALA A 106 9.79 3.85 -1.44
CA ALA A 106 9.99 3.68 -2.87
C ALA A 106 11.40 3.22 -3.24
N VAL A 107 11.48 2.42 -4.31
CA VAL A 107 12.72 2.09 -5.01
C VAL A 107 12.75 2.91 -6.29
N ILE A 108 13.73 3.80 -6.39
CA ILE A 108 13.93 4.67 -7.56
C ILE A 108 14.90 4.00 -8.51
N LEU A 109 14.46 3.78 -9.75
CA LEU A 109 15.28 3.26 -10.84
C LEU A 109 15.63 4.39 -11.81
N VAL A 110 16.81 4.30 -12.44
CA VAL A 110 17.21 5.29 -13.43
C VAL A 110 16.69 4.89 -14.81
N LYS A 111 16.02 5.80 -15.54
CA LYS A 111 15.32 5.52 -16.81
C LYS A 111 16.09 4.69 -17.86
N PRO A 112 17.38 4.90 -18.13
CA PRO A 112 18.09 4.10 -19.13
C PRO A 112 18.23 2.62 -18.75
N ALA A 113 17.98 2.24 -17.49
CA ALA A 113 18.09 0.88 -16.99
C ALA A 113 16.75 0.12 -16.92
N VAL A 114 15.63 0.75 -17.30
CA VAL A 114 14.29 0.16 -17.20
C VAL A 114 13.62 0.04 -18.57
N ILE A 115 13.02 -1.13 -18.81
CA ILE A 115 12.29 -1.43 -20.06
C ILE A 115 10.77 -1.31 -19.83
N SER A 116 10.33 -1.53 -18.58
CA SER A 116 8.93 -1.43 -18.20
C SER A 116 8.50 0.02 -17.96
N PRO A 117 7.27 0.39 -18.33
CA PRO A 117 6.71 1.71 -18.03
C PRO A 117 6.35 1.79 -16.54
N GLU A 118 7.26 2.36 -15.75
CA GLU A 118 7.02 2.71 -14.34
C GLU A 118 6.62 4.18 -14.20
N THR A 119 6.13 4.55 -13.01
CA THR A 119 5.76 5.94 -12.72
C THR A 119 7.00 6.84 -12.74
N ASP A 120 6.98 7.86 -13.59
CA ASP A 120 8.06 8.82 -13.73
C ASP A 120 7.92 9.99 -12.74
N ILE A 121 8.89 10.12 -11.83
CA ILE A 121 8.91 11.15 -10.79
C ILE A 121 9.85 12.32 -11.13
N THR A 122 10.41 12.36 -12.35
CA THR A 122 11.45 13.31 -12.75
C THR A 122 11.10 14.76 -12.49
N GLU A 123 9.90 15.21 -12.87
CA GLU A 123 9.49 16.60 -12.69
C GLU A 123 9.32 16.98 -11.22
N THR A 124 8.80 16.06 -10.40
CA THR A 124 8.65 16.26 -8.95
C THR A 124 10.00 16.45 -8.28
N ILE A 125 10.96 15.56 -8.58
CA ILE A 125 12.32 15.64 -8.03
C ILE A 125 13.03 16.91 -8.50
N ARG A 126 12.90 17.29 -9.78
CA ARG A 126 13.48 18.54 -10.30
C ARG A 126 12.94 19.78 -9.61
N SER A 127 11.63 19.85 -9.39
CA SER A 127 11.00 20.96 -8.67
C SER A 127 11.51 21.07 -7.23
N ASP A 128 11.67 19.93 -6.55
CA ASP A 128 12.16 19.90 -5.17
C ASP A 128 13.64 20.29 -5.07
N ILE A 129 14.47 19.84 -6.03
CA ILE A 129 15.86 20.28 -6.15
C ILE A 129 15.95 21.80 -6.32
N ALA A 130 15.15 22.36 -7.24
CA ALA A 130 15.14 23.80 -7.49
C ALA A 130 14.77 24.59 -6.23
N ARG A 131 13.76 24.14 -5.49
CA ARG A 131 13.36 24.70 -4.19
C ARG A 131 14.52 24.66 -3.19
N ARG A 132 15.17 23.52 -3.00
CA ARG A 132 16.30 23.37 -2.05
C ARG A 132 17.50 24.23 -2.40
N ILE A 133 17.81 24.36 -3.70
CA ILE A 133 18.90 25.21 -4.16
C ILE A 133 18.60 26.68 -3.85
N GLN A 134 17.35 27.12 -4.01
CA GLN A 134 16.91 28.48 -3.67
C GLN A 134 16.96 28.73 -2.15
N GLU A 135 16.55 27.76 -1.34
CA GLU A 135 16.60 27.85 0.14
C GLU A 135 18.04 27.86 0.68
N ALA A 136 19.00 27.31 -0.06
CA ALA A 136 20.42 27.30 0.29
C ALA A 136 21.22 28.52 -0.20
N GLN A 137 20.55 29.52 -0.80
CA GLN A 137 21.18 30.80 -1.21
C GLN A 137 21.24 31.80 -0.07
#